data_AF-A0A5S3Z8L6-F1
#
_entry.id   AF-A0A5S3Z8L6-F1
#
_cell.length_a   1.000
_cell.length_b   1.000
_cell.length_c   1.000
_cell.angle_alpha   90.00
_cell.angle_beta   90.00
_cell.angle_gamma   90.00
#
_symmetry.space_group_name_H-M   'P 1'
#
loop_
_entity.id
_entity.type
_entity.pdbx_description
1 polymer ?
#
loop_
_entity_poly.entity_id
_entity_poly.type
_entity_poly.pdbx_seq_one_letter_code
_entity_poly.pdbx_strand_id
1 'polypeptide(L)'
;MASQNQHRVYIPTNARANQYILAEFKPDDDFYACFSDYRSAYQRVARQLFALCDDAELYNVHMLVNDKLPIVRFHEEAYCLETQRQQLFFYNPRYHEAHQLHGCCESRARKVRLLFLATGEDIRAHSADFHRRVAKVLSALQEQLPGDANKLKVRDHQHLTYDLFARAKGHKESYGYKLRALAPRYEARSCPLPSHRDLTYARFTLPLTRQLKTQLLDASATDYGNFYSHIEDAFISACEAKRLPRRAMVANGRTPLIRHRDIDTSAHNEELEKLSFEPGKGETQSHVLFDAANLVQSIDFVIVAGVEDHHDMGYGRFMNQVESVIKALCNSLQVNPERQDINTRFYQHLSYSL
;
A
#
# COMPACT_ATOMS: atom_id res chain seq x y z
N MET A 1 -11.05 -30.31 15.43
CA MET A 1 -9.81 -29.49 15.39
C MET A 1 -9.40 -29.03 13.98
N ALA A 2 -10.01 -29.50 12.88
CA ALA A 2 -9.65 -29.08 11.52
C ALA A 2 -10.18 -27.69 11.09
N SER A 3 -11.26 -27.17 11.69
CA SER A 3 -11.86 -25.88 11.29
C SER A 3 -11.06 -24.64 11.73
N GLN A 4 -10.30 -24.71 12.84
CA GLN A 4 -9.52 -23.57 13.32
C GLN A 4 -8.33 -23.21 12.41
N ASN A 5 -7.82 -24.16 11.62
CA ASN A 5 -6.71 -23.92 10.69
C ASN A 5 -7.12 -23.14 9.44
N GLN A 6 -8.41 -23.15 9.05
CA GLN A 6 -8.86 -22.43 7.84
C GLN A 6 -8.83 -20.90 8.02
N HIS A 7 -8.90 -20.41 9.26
CA HIS A 7 -8.93 -18.98 9.59
C HIS A 7 -7.56 -18.41 9.97
N ARG A 8 -6.50 -19.21 9.90
CA ARG A 8 -5.12 -18.74 10.08
C ARG A 8 -4.35 -18.96 8.79
N VAL A 9 -3.58 -17.96 8.39
CA VAL A 9 -2.57 -18.06 7.35
C VAL A 9 -1.20 -18.12 8.01
N TYR A 10 -0.38 -19.08 7.60
CA TYR A 10 0.95 -19.26 8.16
C TYR A 10 1.95 -18.44 7.35
N ILE A 11 2.42 -17.35 7.93
CA ILE A 11 3.32 -16.41 7.27
C ILE A 11 4.72 -16.58 7.89
N PRO A 12 5.80 -16.56 7.08
CA PRO A 12 7.17 -16.63 7.57
C PRO A 12 7.48 -15.61 8.67
N THR A 13 8.32 -15.99 9.64
CA THR A 13 8.70 -15.09 10.75
C THR A 13 9.55 -13.90 10.30
N ASN A 14 10.22 -13.99 9.14
CA ASN A 14 10.94 -12.89 8.51
C ASN A 14 10.02 -11.94 7.69
N ALA A 15 8.70 -12.05 7.84
CA ALA A 15 7.76 -11.12 7.23
C ALA A 15 7.93 -9.71 7.81
N ARG A 16 7.88 -8.71 6.94
CA ARG A 16 8.07 -7.30 7.30
C ARG A 16 6.73 -6.61 7.41
N ALA A 17 6.39 -6.19 8.63
CA ALA A 17 5.26 -5.31 8.87
C ALA A 17 5.68 -3.86 8.60
N ASN A 18 4.79 -3.08 8.00
CA ASN A 18 4.99 -1.64 7.80
C ASN A 18 3.64 -0.93 7.99
N GLN A 19 3.72 0.28 8.52
CA GLN A 19 2.59 1.20 8.63
C GLN A 19 3.08 2.61 8.32
N TYR A 20 2.27 3.34 7.57
CA TYR A 20 2.43 4.78 7.42
C TYR A 20 1.08 5.45 7.34
N ILE A 21 1.00 6.69 7.84
CA ILE A 21 -0.19 7.51 7.77
C ILE A 21 0.09 8.70 6.88
N LEU A 22 -0.83 8.97 5.96
CA LEU A 22 -0.79 10.10 5.06
C LEU A 22 -1.97 11.02 5.35
N ALA A 23 -1.68 12.19 5.88
CA ALA A 23 -2.65 13.28 5.98
C ALA A 23 -2.45 14.28 4.83
N GLU A 24 -3.52 14.89 4.33
CA GLU A 24 -3.43 15.96 3.35
C GLU A 24 -4.46 17.05 3.60
N PHE A 25 -4.08 18.30 3.34
CA PHE A 25 -4.98 19.45 3.24
C PHE A 25 -4.65 20.25 1.98
N LYS A 26 -5.62 21.09 1.56
CA LYS A 26 -5.47 21.96 0.39
C LYS A 26 -5.40 23.41 0.88
N PRO A 27 -4.23 24.06 0.82
CA PRO A 27 -4.13 25.46 1.18
C PRO A 27 -4.84 26.33 0.14
N ASP A 28 -5.73 27.20 0.61
CA ASP A 28 -6.43 28.21 -0.18
C ASP A 28 -5.72 29.56 -0.11
N ASP A 29 -6.30 30.57 -0.75
CA ASP A 29 -5.73 31.92 -0.75
C ASP A 29 -5.74 32.56 0.64
N ASP A 30 -6.76 32.25 1.45
CA ASP A 30 -6.89 32.74 2.83
C ASP A 30 -5.77 32.19 3.72
N PHE A 31 -5.42 30.90 3.57
CA PHE A 31 -4.26 30.30 4.22
C PHE A 31 -2.97 31.06 3.90
N TYR A 32 -2.73 31.38 2.62
CA TYR A 32 -1.50 32.07 2.20
C TYR A 32 -1.48 33.55 2.59
N ALA A 33 -2.63 34.20 2.66
CA ALA A 33 -2.74 35.60 3.09
C ALA A 33 -2.27 35.83 4.53
N CYS A 34 -2.22 34.78 5.36
CA CYS A 34 -1.66 34.85 6.71
C CYS A 34 -0.12 34.88 6.79
N PHE A 35 0.58 34.79 5.65
CA PHE A 35 2.05 34.71 5.60
C PHE A 35 2.62 35.74 4.61
N SER A 36 3.90 36.08 4.78
CA SER A 36 4.61 36.99 3.86
C SER A 36 4.82 36.38 2.47
N ASP A 37 5.07 35.07 2.42
CA ASP A 37 5.42 34.33 1.21
C ASP A 37 5.19 32.82 1.43
N TYR A 38 5.23 32.05 0.34
CA TYR A 38 5.00 30.61 0.38
C TYR A 38 6.01 29.85 1.24
N ARG A 39 7.29 30.27 1.22
CA ARG A 39 8.36 29.63 1.98
C ARG A 39 8.12 29.78 3.47
N SER A 40 7.78 30.99 3.91
CA SER A 40 7.44 31.32 5.29
C SER A 40 6.23 30.52 5.79
N ALA A 41 5.21 30.36 4.94
CA ALA A 41 4.06 29.50 5.23
C ALA A 41 4.47 28.04 5.49
N TYR A 42 5.20 27.44 4.55
CA TYR A 42 5.60 26.03 4.67
C TYR A 42 6.57 25.78 5.82
N GLN A 43 7.53 26.68 6.05
CA GLN A 43 8.47 26.57 7.17
C GLN A 43 7.78 26.77 8.53
N ARG A 44 6.75 27.61 8.62
CA ARG A 44 5.97 27.77 9.85
C ARG A 44 5.20 26.49 10.17
N VAL A 45 4.47 25.95 9.20
CA VAL A 45 3.71 24.70 9.36
C VAL A 45 4.64 23.52 9.67
N ALA A 46 5.77 23.38 8.97
CA ALA A 46 6.74 22.33 9.22
C ALA A 46 7.28 22.39 10.65
N ARG A 47 7.66 23.59 11.14
CA ARG A 47 8.14 23.76 12.53
C ARG A 47 7.08 23.39 13.55
N GLN A 48 5.83 23.79 13.35
CA GLN A 48 4.73 23.45 14.25
C GLN A 48 4.47 21.94 14.25
N LEU A 49 4.40 21.33 13.07
CA LEU A 49 4.23 19.89 12.91
C LEU A 49 5.33 19.12 13.64
N PHE A 50 6.60 19.45 13.39
CA PHE A 50 7.73 18.71 13.94
C PHE A 50 7.82 18.84 15.47
N ALA A 51 7.56 20.02 16.02
CA ALA A 51 7.47 20.20 17.47
C ALA A 51 6.35 19.33 18.10
N LEU A 52 5.16 19.32 17.49
CA LEU A 52 4.06 18.45 17.94
C LEU A 52 4.40 16.96 17.80
N CYS A 53 5.19 16.60 16.78
CA CYS A 53 5.64 15.22 16.56
C CYS A 53 6.66 14.78 17.60
N ASP A 54 7.60 15.64 17.98
CA ASP A 54 8.58 15.37 19.04
C ASP A 54 7.87 15.11 20.38
N ASP A 55 6.91 15.96 20.75
CA ASP A 55 6.09 15.78 21.96
C ASP A 55 5.25 14.48 21.95
N ALA A 56 4.97 13.94 20.77
CA ALA A 56 4.22 12.70 20.56
C ALA A 56 5.11 11.50 20.23
N GLU A 57 6.44 11.64 20.31
CA GLU A 57 7.41 10.57 20.00
C GLU A 57 7.25 9.99 18.58
N LEU A 58 6.96 10.86 17.61
CA LEU A 58 6.83 10.54 16.18
C LEU A 58 8.11 10.97 15.44
N TYR A 59 9.06 10.05 15.32
CA TYR A 59 10.43 10.37 14.90
C TYR A 59 10.67 10.37 13.39
N ASN A 60 9.74 9.85 12.59
CA ASN A 60 9.90 9.80 11.14
C ASN A 60 8.69 10.43 10.43
N VAL A 61 8.82 11.71 10.11
CA VAL A 61 7.76 12.57 9.61
C VAL A 61 8.27 13.44 8.46
N HIS A 62 7.52 13.42 7.35
CA HIS A 62 7.86 14.18 6.16
C HIS A 62 6.70 15.07 5.73
N MET A 63 6.98 16.34 5.47
CA MET A 63 6.02 17.26 4.86
C MET A 63 6.38 17.43 3.37
N LEU A 64 5.41 17.26 2.48
CA LEU A 64 5.61 17.39 1.03
C LEU A 64 4.74 18.53 0.49
N VAL A 65 5.39 19.44 -0.25
CA VAL A 65 4.77 20.60 -0.92
C VAL A 65 4.95 20.57 -2.44
N ASN A 66 5.33 19.42 -3.01
CA ASN A 66 5.61 19.23 -4.44
C ASN A 66 4.47 18.57 -5.23
N ASP A 67 3.29 18.39 -4.63
CA ASP A 67 2.13 17.71 -5.20
C ASP A 67 2.31 16.23 -5.61
N LYS A 68 3.49 15.64 -5.38
CA LYS A 68 3.81 14.24 -5.70
C LYS A 68 3.19 13.25 -4.71
N LEU A 69 2.89 12.04 -5.19
CA LEU A 69 2.35 10.97 -4.35
C LEU A 69 3.48 10.30 -3.56
N PRO A 70 3.46 10.30 -2.22
CA PRO A 70 4.42 9.52 -1.45
C PRO A 70 4.16 8.02 -1.63
N ILE A 71 5.21 7.26 -1.93
CA ILE A 71 5.19 5.80 -2.01
C ILE A 71 6.26 5.28 -1.07
N VAL A 72 5.84 4.47 -0.11
CA VAL A 72 6.71 3.97 0.96
C VAL A 72 7.13 2.54 0.67
N ARG A 73 8.43 2.25 0.81
CA ARG A 73 9.03 0.94 0.61
C ARG A 73 9.99 0.64 1.75
N PHE A 74 10.08 -0.63 2.14
CA PHE A 74 11.11 -1.06 3.06
C PHE A 74 12.47 -1.11 2.36
N HIS A 75 13.51 -0.61 3.02
CA HIS A 75 14.90 -0.84 2.65
C HIS A 75 15.84 -0.66 3.84
N GLU A 76 17.00 -1.32 3.82
CA GLU A 76 18.01 -1.22 4.89
C GLU A 76 18.70 0.15 4.93
N GLU A 77 18.92 0.75 3.77
CA GLU A 77 19.41 2.13 3.60
C GLU A 77 18.26 3.13 3.43
N ALA A 78 18.44 4.35 3.94
CA ALA A 78 17.49 5.44 3.80
C ALA A 78 17.74 6.21 2.49
N TYR A 79 16.75 6.26 1.61
CA TYR A 79 16.80 7.12 0.44
C TYR A 79 15.43 7.69 0.08
N CYS A 80 15.45 8.88 -0.49
CA CYS A 80 14.29 9.55 -1.03
C CYS A 80 14.53 9.81 -2.51
N LEU A 81 13.73 9.20 -3.39
CA LEU A 81 13.83 9.37 -4.84
C LEU A 81 12.59 10.07 -5.35
N GLU A 82 12.81 11.00 -6.27
CA GLU A 82 11.75 11.82 -6.83
C GLU A 82 11.57 11.51 -8.31
N THR A 83 10.35 11.13 -8.70
CA THR A 83 9.95 10.99 -10.12
C THR A 83 9.06 12.16 -10.52
N GLN A 84 8.48 12.18 -11.72
CA GLN A 84 7.60 13.27 -12.12
C GLN A 84 6.33 13.30 -11.27
N ARG A 85 5.79 12.13 -10.87
CA ARG A 85 4.52 12.02 -10.14
C ARG A 85 4.64 11.48 -8.71
N GLN A 86 5.77 10.91 -8.32
CA GLN A 86 5.95 10.22 -7.04
C GLN A 86 7.14 10.73 -6.25
N GLN A 87 7.04 10.62 -4.92
CA GLN A 87 8.14 10.71 -3.98
C GLN A 87 8.30 9.34 -3.33
N LEU A 88 9.35 8.61 -3.65
CA LEU A 88 9.61 7.27 -3.14
C LEU A 88 10.43 7.38 -1.85
N PHE A 89 9.89 6.88 -0.74
CA PHE A 89 10.54 6.82 0.56
C PHE A 89 10.96 5.39 0.84
N PHE A 90 12.25 5.18 1.06
CA PHE A 90 12.81 3.90 1.41
C PHE A 90 13.36 3.98 2.82
N TYR A 91 12.84 3.15 3.71
CA TYR A 91 13.24 3.19 5.10
C TYR A 91 13.13 1.82 5.80
N ASN A 92 13.89 1.67 6.88
CA ASN A 92 13.78 0.59 7.83
C ASN A 92 13.07 1.15 9.08
N PRO A 93 11.86 0.67 9.41
CA PRO A 93 11.13 1.09 10.62
C PRO A 93 11.95 0.97 11.90
N ARG A 94 12.93 0.06 11.93
CA ARG A 94 13.71 -0.23 13.14
C ARG A 94 14.60 0.92 13.60
N TYR A 95 15.13 1.73 12.68
CA TYR A 95 16.15 2.72 13.05
C TYR A 95 16.20 3.98 12.17
N HIS A 96 15.42 4.09 11.09
CA HIS A 96 15.37 5.33 10.32
C HIS A 96 14.39 6.32 10.92
N GLU A 97 14.92 7.50 11.24
CA GLU A 97 14.20 8.64 11.79
C GLU A 97 14.59 9.89 11.00
N ALA A 98 13.62 10.77 10.76
CA ALA A 98 13.82 11.98 9.98
C ALA A 98 12.62 12.91 10.13
N HIS A 99 12.87 14.20 10.34
CA HIS A 99 11.90 15.26 10.11
C HIS A 99 12.34 16.07 8.91
N GLN A 100 11.58 16.07 7.81
CA GLN A 100 12.01 16.72 6.58
C GLN A 100 10.88 17.34 5.77
N LEU A 101 11.14 18.55 5.26
CA LEU A 101 10.29 19.25 4.29
C LEU A 101 10.82 18.99 2.87
N HIS A 102 9.95 18.54 1.98
CA HIS A 102 10.24 18.16 0.60
C HIS A 102 9.50 19.05 -0.40
N GLY A 103 10.19 19.49 -1.45
CA GLY A 103 9.63 20.27 -2.56
C GLY A 103 10.09 21.73 -2.61
N CYS A 104 9.70 22.41 -3.69
CA CYS A 104 10.00 23.82 -3.87
C CYS A 104 9.11 24.67 -2.96
N CYS A 105 9.73 25.41 -2.05
CA CYS A 105 9.02 26.28 -1.12
C CYS A 105 8.65 27.65 -1.71
N GLU A 106 9.12 27.97 -2.93
CA GLU A 106 8.90 29.26 -3.60
C GLU A 106 7.58 29.33 -4.38
N SER A 107 6.86 28.22 -4.49
CA SER A 107 5.66 28.12 -5.32
C SER A 107 4.48 27.58 -4.54
N ARG A 108 3.28 28.03 -4.92
CA ARG A 108 2.03 27.52 -4.37
C ARG A 108 1.84 26.02 -4.68
N ALA A 109 1.77 25.22 -3.63
CA ALA A 109 1.38 23.81 -3.67
C ALA A 109 -0.14 23.66 -3.85
N ARG A 110 -0.59 22.74 -4.70
CA ARG A 110 -2.02 22.40 -4.82
C ARG A 110 -2.54 21.64 -3.60
N LYS A 111 -1.67 20.88 -2.94
CA LYS A 111 -1.93 20.17 -1.69
C LYS A 111 -0.65 19.99 -0.89
N VAL A 112 -0.78 20.12 0.42
CA VAL A 112 0.27 19.77 1.37
C VAL A 112 -0.01 18.37 1.88
N ARG A 113 1.01 17.50 1.87
CA ARG A 113 0.92 16.14 2.40
C ARG A 113 1.84 15.97 3.59
N LEU A 114 1.32 15.34 4.64
CA LEU A 114 2.05 15.00 5.86
C LEU A 114 2.14 13.48 5.92
N LEU A 115 3.35 12.96 5.82
CA LEU A 115 3.66 11.53 5.82
C LEU A 115 4.29 11.16 7.16
N PHE A 116 3.65 10.26 7.90
CA PHE A 116 4.14 9.73 9.16
C PHE A 116 4.53 8.27 8.92
N LEU A 117 5.79 7.93 9.15
CA LEU A 117 6.33 6.58 9.01
C LEU A 117 6.44 5.96 10.40
N ALA A 118 5.89 4.76 10.59
CA ALA A 118 5.97 4.08 11.88
C ALA A 118 7.40 3.61 12.14
N THR A 119 7.91 3.86 13.36
CA THR A 119 9.23 3.40 13.80
C THR A 119 9.13 2.47 15.01
N GLY A 120 10.19 1.68 15.23
CA GLY A 120 10.30 0.71 16.31
C GLY A 120 10.05 -0.74 15.87
N GLU A 121 9.89 -1.61 16.87
CA GLU A 121 9.63 -3.03 16.71
C GLU A 121 8.12 -3.33 16.77
N ASP A 122 7.70 -4.53 16.34
CA ASP A 122 6.31 -4.99 16.45
C ASP A 122 5.25 -4.01 15.90
N ILE A 123 5.56 -3.35 14.77
CA ILE A 123 4.73 -2.32 14.11
C ILE A 123 3.24 -2.71 14.07
N ARG A 124 2.92 -3.96 13.72
CA ARG A 124 1.53 -4.43 13.63
C ARG A 124 0.81 -4.44 14.99
N ALA A 125 1.50 -4.74 16.08
CA ALA A 125 0.94 -4.78 17.43
C ALA A 125 0.73 -3.37 18.00
N HIS A 126 1.63 -2.44 17.67
CA HIS A 126 1.58 -1.03 18.11
C HIS A 126 0.80 -0.11 17.17
N SER A 127 0.25 -0.64 16.08
CA SER A 127 -0.40 0.16 15.04
C SER A 127 -1.54 1.09 15.49
N ALA A 128 -2.34 0.66 16.47
CA ALA A 128 -3.41 1.49 17.04
C ALA A 128 -2.87 2.66 17.88
N ASP A 129 -1.76 2.43 18.60
CA ASP A 129 -1.11 3.48 19.37
C ASP A 129 -0.47 4.52 18.44
N PHE A 130 0.28 4.06 17.43
CA PHE A 130 0.84 4.93 16.41
C PHE A 130 -0.24 5.79 15.74
N HIS A 131 -1.36 5.17 15.34
CA HIS A 131 -2.49 5.90 14.77
C HIS A 131 -3.06 6.97 15.71
N ARG A 132 -3.27 6.62 16.99
CA ARG A 132 -3.78 7.55 18.00
C ARG A 132 -2.85 8.74 18.20
N ARG A 133 -1.53 8.51 18.25
CA ARG A 133 -0.52 9.57 18.40
C ARG A 133 -0.54 10.49 17.18
N VAL A 134 -0.59 9.94 15.97
CA VAL A 134 -0.72 10.73 14.73
C VAL A 134 -2.02 11.53 14.71
N ALA A 135 -3.16 10.92 15.05
CA ALA A 135 -4.45 11.62 15.10
C ALA A 135 -4.44 12.79 16.09
N LYS A 136 -3.83 12.61 17.28
CA LYS A 136 -3.65 13.68 18.27
C LYS A 136 -2.81 14.84 17.71
N VAL A 137 -1.69 14.55 17.06
CA VAL A 137 -0.84 15.56 16.43
C VAL A 137 -1.59 16.30 15.32
N LEU A 138 -2.35 15.58 14.50
CA LEU A 138 -3.15 16.19 13.42
C LEU A 138 -4.24 17.11 13.97
N SER A 139 -4.96 16.72 15.03
CA SER A 139 -5.95 17.59 15.68
C SER A 139 -5.29 18.85 16.27
N ALA A 140 -4.16 18.71 16.97
CA ALA A 140 -3.43 19.85 17.52
C ALA A 140 -2.87 20.77 16.43
N LEU A 141 -2.42 20.21 15.31
CA LEU A 141 -1.96 20.99 14.16
C LEU A 141 -3.12 21.75 13.52
N GLN A 142 -4.28 21.11 13.35
CA GLN A 142 -5.49 21.69 12.78
C GLN A 142 -5.93 22.95 13.53
N GLU A 143 -5.88 22.94 14.86
CA GLU A 143 -6.18 24.12 15.71
C GLU A 143 -5.20 25.28 15.51
N GLN A 144 -3.99 25.01 15.01
CA GLN A 144 -2.94 26.00 14.77
C GLN A 144 -2.82 26.46 13.31
N LEU A 145 -3.53 25.79 12.39
CA LEU A 145 -3.52 26.16 10.97
C LEU A 145 -4.46 27.37 10.75
N PRO A 146 -4.02 28.38 9.98
CA PRO A 146 -4.89 29.49 9.64
C PRO A 146 -5.92 29.13 8.55
N GLY A 147 -7.07 29.79 8.59
CA GLY A 147 -8.12 29.70 7.57
C GLY A 147 -8.98 28.42 7.62
N ASP A 148 -9.64 28.10 6.50
CA ASP A 148 -10.47 26.91 6.33
C ASP A 148 -9.66 25.64 5.94
N ALA A 149 -8.34 25.70 6.07
CA ALA A 149 -7.41 24.57 5.91
C ALA A 149 -7.62 23.44 6.94
N ASN A 150 -8.72 23.49 7.69
CA ASN A 150 -9.08 22.58 8.77
C ASN A 150 -9.46 21.18 8.26
N LYS A 151 -9.87 20.98 7.02
CA LYS A 151 -10.32 19.65 6.56
C LYS A 151 -9.14 18.75 6.16
N LEU A 152 -8.59 18.04 7.14
CA LEU A 152 -7.54 17.04 6.92
C LEU A 152 -8.13 15.71 6.44
N LYS A 153 -7.66 15.21 5.31
CA LYS A 153 -7.96 13.85 4.85
C LYS A 153 -6.87 12.91 5.33
N VAL A 154 -7.24 11.93 6.15
CA VAL A 154 -6.30 10.97 6.73
C VAL A 154 -6.44 9.62 6.04
N ARG A 155 -5.29 9.00 5.74
CA ARG A 155 -5.20 7.64 5.20
C ARG A 155 -4.18 6.83 5.97
N ASP A 156 -4.61 5.74 6.60
CA ASP A 156 -3.73 4.80 7.29
C ASP A 156 -3.45 3.62 6.38
N HIS A 157 -2.19 3.40 6.06
CA HIS A 157 -1.71 2.39 5.15
C HIS A 157 -0.91 1.35 5.94
N GLN A 158 -1.41 0.11 5.98
CA GLN A 158 -0.69 -1.00 6.62
C GLN A 158 -0.45 -2.12 5.64
N HIS A 159 0.73 -2.72 5.72
CA HIS A 159 0.98 -3.95 5.00
C HIS A 159 1.90 -4.92 5.73
N LEU A 160 1.69 -6.20 5.44
CA LEU A 160 2.58 -7.29 5.82
C LEU A 160 3.16 -7.87 4.54
N THR A 161 4.48 -7.83 4.42
CA THR A 161 5.22 -8.24 3.22
C THR A 161 6.08 -9.46 3.50
N TYR A 162 5.96 -10.48 2.66
CA TYR A 162 6.72 -11.72 2.80
C TYR A 162 6.94 -12.37 1.44
N ASP A 163 7.92 -13.26 1.36
CA ASP A 163 8.07 -14.14 0.20
C ASP A 163 7.24 -15.41 0.42
N LEU A 164 6.37 -15.73 -0.55
CA LEU A 164 5.51 -16.90 -0.46
C LEU A 164 6.31 -18.21 -0.38
N PHE A 165 7.49 -18.25 -0.99
CA PHE A 165 8.35 -19.43 -1.04
C PHE A 165 9.51 -19.40 -0.03
N ALA A 166 9.44 -18.55 0.99
CA ALA A 166 10.50 -18.42 1.99
C ALA A 166 10.92 -19.76 2.62
N ARG A 167 9.97 -20.68 2.80
CA ARG A 167 10.24 -22.05 3.32
C ARG A 167 11.14 -22.87 2.39
N ALA A 168 10.95 -22.77 1.07
CA ALA A 168 11.81 -23.44 0.09
C ALA A 168 13.24 -22.87 0.12
N LYS A 169 13.41 -21.64 0.59
CA LYS A 169 14.68 -20.92 0.70
C LYS A 169 15.37 -21.05 2.06
N GLY A 170 14.86 -21.94 2.91
CA GLY A 170 15.45 -22.23 4.22
C GLY A 170 14.80 -21.51 5.42
N HIS A 171 13.88 -20.58 5.20
CA HIS A 171 13.12 -19.94 6.29
C HIS A 171 11.93 -20.82 6.71
N LYS A 172 12.20 -21.80 7.59
CA LYS A 172 11.22 -22.83 7.97
C LYS A 172 10.21 -22.38 9.04
N GLU A 173 10.52 -21.32 9.76
CA GLU A 173 9.67 -20.80 10.83
C GLU A 173 8.51 -19.98 10.26
N SER A 174 7.31 -20.18 10.81
CA SER A 174 6.13 -19.41 10.42
C SER A 174 5.22 -19.19 11.63
N TYR A 175 4.43 -18.11 11.56
CA TYR A 175 3.44 -17.76 12.56
C TYR A 175 2.04 -17.75 11.96
N GLY A 176 1.06 -18.28 12.70
CA GLY A 176 -0.34 -18.35 12.26
C GLY A 176 -1.09 -17.05 12.50
N TYR A 177 -1.27 -16.23 11.46
CA TYR A 177 -1.99 -14.97 11.52
C TYR A 177 -3.47 -15.13 11.21
N LYS A 178 -4.32 -14.51 12.04
CA LYS A 178 -5.74 -14.31 11.78
C LYS A 178 -6.04 -13.15 10.81
N LEU A 179 -5.10 -12.19 10.70
CA LEU A 179 -5.24 -10.97 9.90
C LEU A 179 -6.55 -10.24 10.17
N ARG A 180 -6.80 -9.85 11.43
CA ARG A 180 -8.00 -9.10 11.82
C ARG A 180 -8.13 -7.78 11.05
N ALA A 181 -9.36 -7.36 10.79
CA ALA A 181 -9.67 -6.04 10.25
C ALA A 181 -9.16 -4.91 11.17
N LEU A 182 -8.93 -3.74 10.58
CA LEU A 182 -8.32 -2.61 11.29
C LEU A 182 -9.26 -2.05 12.38
N ALA A 183 -10.52 -1.78 12.05
CA ALA A 183 -11.50 -1.22 12.97
C ALA A 183 -11.63 -2.01 14.29
N PRO A 184 -11.97 -3.31 14.30
CA PRO A 184 -12.08 -4.06 15.56
C PRO A 184 -10.75 -4.19 16.30
N ARG A 185 -9.61 -4.16 15.58
CA ARG A 185 -8.29 -4.20 16.21
C ARG A 185 -7.96 -2.89 16.92
N TYR A 186 -8.40 -1.76 16.38
CA TYR A 186 -8.20 -0.44 16.97
C TYR A 186 -9.14 -0.21 18.14
N GLU A 187 -10.40 -0.63 18.00
CA GLU A 187 -11.40 -0.61 19.07
C GLU A 187 -10.92 -1.39 20.30
N ALA A 188 -10.39 -2.60 20.10
CA ALA A 188 -9.82 -3.42 21.18
C ALA A 188 -8.59 -2.80 21.88
N ARG A 189 -8.04 -1.71 21.34
CA ARG A 189 -6.92 -0.93 21.90
C ARG A 189 -7.35 0.48 22.32
N SER A 190 -8.65 0.72 22.44
CA SER A 190 -9.24 2.02 22.81
C SER A 190 -8.81 3.15 21.87
N CYS A 191 -8.73 2.84 20.57
CA CYS A 191 -8.50 3.81 19.49
C CYS A 191 -9.78 3.91 18.65
N PRO A 192 -10.77 4.73 19.06
CA PRO A 192 -12.00 4.89 18.28
C PRO A 192 -11.68 5.52 16.93
N LEU A 193 -12.22 4.94 15.87
CA LEU A 193 -12.12 5.49 14.52
C LEU A 193 -13.40 6.30 14.20
N PRO A 194 -13.29 7.45 13.53
CA PRO A 194 -14.45 8.15 13.00
C PRO A 194 -15.08 7.35 11.86
N SER A 195 -16.17 7.87 11.27
CA SER A 195 -16.73 7.27 10.05
C SER A 195 -15.66 7.19 8.96
N HIS A 196 -15.37 5.97 8.51
CA HIS A 196 -14.24 5.67 7.66
C HIS A 196 -14.62 4.70 6.54
N ARG A 197 -13.78 4.68 5.51
CA ARG A 197 -13.80 3.66 4.46
C ARG A 197 -12.56 2.80 4.60
N ASP A 198 -12.74 1.50 4.57
CA ASP A 198 -11.67 0.51 4.59
C ASP A 198 -11.51 -0.19 3.23
N LEU A 199 -10.31 -0.69 2.98
CA LEU A 199 -10.01 -1.50 1.81
C LEU A 199 -8.91 -2.50 2.15
N THR A 200 -9.21 -3.78 1.97
CA THR A 200 -8.27 -4.87 2.20
C THR A 200 -8.00 -5.58 0.88
N TYR A 201 -6.73 -5.82 0.56
CA TYR A 201 -6.33 -6.52 -0.65
C TYR A 201 -4.97 -7.19 -0.50
N ALA A 202 -4.72 -8.18 -1.34
CA ALA A 202 -3.40 -8.74 -1.53
C ALA A 202 -2.80 -8.24 -2.84
N ARG A 203 -1.50 -7.98 -2.85
CA ARG A 203 -0.72 -7.74 -4.06
C ARG A 203 0.47 -8.67 -4.08
N PHE A 204 0.77 -9.24 -5.23
CA PHE A 204 2.02 -9.94 -5.45
C PHE A 204 2.62 -9.56 -6.79
N THR A 205 3.94 -9.65 -6.90
CA THR A 205 4.68 -9.30 -8.10
C THR A 205 5.36 -10.56 -8.64
N LEU A 206 5.18 -10.84 -9.92
CA LEU A 206 5.88 -11.90 -10.65
C LEU A 206 7.02 -11.28 -11.46
N PRO A 207 8.29 -11.49 -11.08
CA PRO A 207 9.42 -11.05 -11.88
C PRO A 207 9.51 -11.89 -13.17
N LEU A 208 9.58 -11.23 -14.33
CA LEU A 208 9.78 -11.90 -15.61
C LEU A 208 11.27 -12.18 -15.81
N THR A 209 11.74 -13.26 -15.17
CA THR A 209 13.13 -13.70 -15.26
C THR A 209 13.51 -14.12 -16.67
N ARG A 210 14.82 -14.14 -16.97
CA ARG A 210 15.33 -14.67 -18.24
C ARG A 210 14.78 -16.07 -18.55
N GLN A 211 14.70 -16.93 -17.54
CA GLN A 211 14.18 -18.30 -17.70
C GLN A 211 12.73 -18.30 -18.19
N LEU A 212 11.85 -17.52 -17.53
CA LEU A 212 10.44 -17.41 -17.93
C LEU A 212 10.30 -16.85 -19.34
N LYS A 213 11.08 -15.81 -19.65
CA LYS A 213 11.10 -15.20 -20.99
C LYS A 213 11.52 -16.23 -22.05
N THR A 214 12.63 -16.93 -21.86
CA THR A 214 13.11 -17.94 -22.84
C THR A 214 12.16 -19.14 -22.99
N GLN A 215 11.40 -19.47 -21.96
CA GLN A 215 10.46 -20.60 -22.00
C GLN A 215 9.15 -20.27 -22.72
N LEU A 216 8.66 -19.04 -22.56
CA LEU A 216 7.31 -18.64 -22.99
C LEU A 216 7.31 -17.67 -24.18
N LEU A 217 8.47 -17.13 -24.57
CA LEU A 217 8.61 -16.21 -25.70
C LEU A 217 9.59 -16.76 -26.72
N ASP A 218 9.22 -16.61 -27.99
CA ASP A 218 10.16 -16.77 -29.10
C ASP A 218 11.21 -15.64 -29.06
N ALA A 219 12.45 -15.97 -29.42
CA ALA A 219 13.57 -15.02 -29.36
C ALA A 219 13.39 -13.77 -30.24
N SER A 220 12.54 -13.85 -31.27
CA SER A 220 12.20 -12.77 -32.20
C SER A 220 10.83 -12.14 -31.95
N ALA A 221 10.17 -12.44 -30.82
CA ALA A 221 8.85 -11.89 -30.53
C ALA A 221 8.91 -10.37 -30.35
N THR A 222 8.15 -9.66 -31.17
CA THR A 222 7.91 -8.21 -31.08
C THR A 222 6.50 -7.88 -30.58
N ASP A 223 5.64 -8.88 -30.52
CA ASP A 223 4.29 -8.81 -29.96
C ASP A 223 4.21 -9.81 -28.79
N TYR A 224 3.89 -9.29 -27.60
CA TYR A 224 3.80 -10.01 -26.34
C TYR A 224 2.36 -10.28 -25.92
N GLY A 225 1.36 -9.97 -26.75
CA GLY A 225 -0.07 -10.16 -26.46
C GLY A 225 -0.40 -11.59 -26.05
N ASN A 226 -0.01 -12.58 -26.86
CA ASN A 226 -0.25 -14.01 -26.56
C ASN A 226 0.44 -14.45 -25.25
N PHE A 227 1.62 -13.91 -24.97
CA PHE A 227 2.34 -14.19 -23.73
C PHE A 227 1.59 -13.65 -22.52
N TYR A 228 1.09 -12.42 -22.59
CA TYR A 228 0.29 -11.85 -21.51
C TYR A 228 -1.07 -12.55 -21.36
N SER A 229 -1.76 -12.88 -22.45
CA SER A 229 -3.02 -13.63 -22.42
C SER A 229 -2.85 -15.01 -21.80
N HIS A 230 -1.76 -15.72 -22.08
CA HIS A 230 -1.48 -17.01 -21.43
C HIS A 230 -1.36 -16.89 -19.90
N ILE A 231 -0.69 -15.83 -19.42
CA ILE A 231 -0.54 -15.55 -17.99
C ILE A 231 -1.87 -15.10 -17.37
N GLU A 232 -2.62 -14.26 -18.08
CA GLU A 232 -3.97 -13.83 -17.72
C GLU A 232 -4.90 -15.02 -17.52
N ASP A 233 -4.98 -15.93 -18.48
CA ASP A 233 -5.84 -17.12 -18.44
C ASP A 233 -5.51 -18.00 -17.23
N ALA A 234 -4.22 -18.24 -16.98
CA ALA A 234 -3.76 -18.99 -15.82
C ALA A 234 -4.14 -18.32 -14.50
N PHE A 235 -4.00 -16.99 -14.42
CA PHE A 235 -4.35 -16.20 -13.23
C PHE A 235 -5.86 -16.16 -12.98
N ILE A 236 -6.64 -15.90 -14.02
CA ILE A 236 -8.11 -15.86 -13.98
C ILE A 236 -8.66 -17.22 -13.57
N SER A 237 -8.22 -18.30 -14.21
CA SER A 237 -8.64 -19.67 -13.90
C SER A 237 -8.35 -20.03 -12.44
N ALA A 238 -7.16 -19.67 -11.95
CA ALA A 238 -6.79 -19.89 -10.55
C ALA A 238 -7.68 -19.09 -9.58
N CYS A 239 -7.99 -17.83 -9.90
CA CYS A 239 -8.90 -17.01 -9.09
C CYS A 239 -10.32 -17.58 -9.06
N GLU A 240 -10.83 -18.06 -10.19
CA GLU A 240 -12.17 -18.66 -10.30
C GLU A 240 -12.28 -19.94 -9.47
N ALA A 241 -11.26 -20.80 -9.52
CA ALA A 241 -11.17 -22.00 -8.69
C ALA A 241 -11.23 -21.70 -7.17
N LYS A 242 -10.92 -20.47 -6.76
CA LYS A 242 -10.96 -20.02 -5.36
C LYS A 242 -12.09 -19.04 -5.08
N ARG A 243 -12.94 -18.73 -6.06
CA ARG A 243 -14.05 -17.77 -5.99
C ARG A 243 -13.58 -16.39 -5.54
N LEU A 244 -12.52 -15.89 -6.18
CA LEU A 244 -11.97 -14.54 -5.96
C LEU A 244 -12.35 -13.66 -7.17
N PRO A 245 -13.51 -12.97 -7.13
CA PRO A 245 -14.07 -12.27 -8.28
C PRO A 245 -13.50 -10.86 -8.48
N ARG A 246 -12.79 -10.31 -7.50
CA ARG A 246 -12.18 -8.97 -7.53
C ARG A 246 -10.69 -9.09 -7.73
N ARG A 247 -10.23 -8.90 -8.96
CA ARG A 247 -8.85 -9.18 -9.36
C ARG A 247 -8.34 -8.20 -10.40
N ALA A 248 -7.03 -8.01 -10.44
CA ALA A 248 -6.37 -7.30 -11.52
C ALA A 248 -5.00 -7.88 -11.84
N MET A 249 -4.65 -7.80 -13.13
CA MET A 249 -3.31 -8.04 -13.65
C MET A 249 -2.82 -6.76 -14.35
N VAL A 250 -1.65 -6.27 -13.96
CA VAL A 250 -1.02 -5.07 -14.51
C VAL A 250 0.37 -5.43 -15.04
N ALA A 251 0.48 -5.43 -16.36
CA ALA A 251 1.67 -5.76 -17.13
C ALA A 251 2.00 -4.67 -18.17
N ASN A 252 1.77 -3.39 -17.82
CA ASN A 252 2.07 -2.23 -18.68
C ASN A 252 3.23 -1.36 -18.13
N GLY A 253 3.98 -1.85 -17.13
CA GLY A 253 5.12 -1.16 -16.53
C GLY A 253 4.79 -0.11 -15.49
N ARG A 254 3.49 0.13 -15.22
CA ARG A 254 3.03 1.11 -14.22
C ARG A 254 2.76 0.46 -12.87
N THR A 255 2.88 1.26 -11.80
CA THR A 255 2.61 0.76 -10.44
C THR A 255 1.11 0.82 -10.14
N PRO A 256 0.45 -0.29 -9.75
CA PRO A 256 -0.96 -0.26 -9.39
C PRO A 256 -1.22 0.56 -8.12
N LEU A 257 -2.18 1.46 -8.19
CA LEU A 257 -2.71 2.26 -7.08
C LEU A 257 -4.18 1.90 -6.85
N ILE A 258 -4.43 1.14 -5.79
CA ILE A 258 -5.75 0.57 -5.50
C ILE A 258 -6.54 1.57 -4.66
N ARG A 259 -7.77 1.90 -5.09
CA ARG A 259 -8.68 2.84 -4.40
C ARG A 259 -10.12 2.30 -4.34
N HIS A 260 -10.87 2.79 -3.38
CA HIS A 260 -12.33 2.62 -3.35
C HIS A 260 -12.97 3.47 -4.46
N ARG A 261 -13.93 2.93 -5.22
CA ARG A 261 -14.52 3.61 -6.40
C ARG A 261 -15.12 4.98 -6.09
N ASP A 262 -15.84 5.09 -4.97
CA ASP A 262 -16.48 6.33 -4.50
C ASP A 262 -15.53 7.52 -4.24
N ILE A 263 -14.22 7.32 -4.36
CA ILE A 263 -13.20 8.34 -4.09
C ILE A 263 -12.63 8.97 -5.40
N ASP A 264 -12.89 8.42 -6.60
CA ASP A 264 -12.15 8.85 -7.82
C ASP A 264 -12.99 9.27 -9.04
N THR A 265 -12.58 10.40 -9.65
CA THR A 265 -13.06 10.98 -10.91
C THR A 265 -11.92 11.52 -11.79
N SER A 266 -10.66 11.07 -11.64
CA SER A 266 -9.53 11.64 -12.42
C SER A 266 -8.57 10.65 -13.09
N ALA A 267 -8.11 11.04 -14.29
CA ALA A 267 -7.48 10.24 -15.36
C ALA A 267 -6.17 9.51 -15.03
N HIS A 268 -5.89 8.49 -15.85
CA HIS A 268 -4.64 7.72 -15.96
C HIS A 268 -3.39 8.62 -16.04
N ASN A 269 -2.24 8.13 -15.58
CA ASN A 269 -0.95 8.79 -15.78
C ASN A 269 0.14 7.79 -16.25
N GLU A 270 1.33 8.31 -16.54
CA GLU A 270 2.43 7.52 -17.12
C GLU A 270 3.11 6.57 -16.13
N GLU A 271 3.03 6.81 -14.82
CA GLU A 271 3.77 6.05 -13.80
C GLU A 271 2.91 5.11 -12.93
N LEU A 272 1.61 5.41 -12.81
CA LEU A 272 0.67 4.77 -11.90
C LEU A 272 -0.55 4.26 -12.67
N GLU A 273 -0.95 3.05 -12.36
CA GLU A 273 -2.18 2.45 -12.88
C GLU A 273 -3.24 2.47 -11.78
N LYS A 274 -4.24 3.34 -11.92
CA LYS A 274 -5.28 3.47 -10.90
C LYS A 274 -6.31 2.37 -11.08
N LEU A 275 -6.51 1.57 -10.04
CA LEU A 275 -7.50 0.50 -10.02
C LEU A 275 -8.56 0.78 -8.97
N SER A 276 -9.80 0.88 -9.41
CA SER A 276 -10.95 1.09 -8.53
C SER A 276 -11.73 -0.20 -8.35
N PHE A 277 -12.03 -0.52 -7.09
CA PHE A 277 -12.87 -1.65 -6.72
C PHE A 277 -14.00 -1.20 -5.79
N GLU A 278 -15.09 -1.95 -5.84
CA GLU A 278 -16.23 -1.86 -4.95
C GLU A 278 -16.37 -3.17 -4.16
N PRO A 279 -15.81 -3.24 -2.93
CA PRO A 279 -15.87 -4.46 -2.11
C PRO A 279 -17.29 -4.91 -1.76
N GLY A 280 -18.26 -3.99 -1.72
CA GLY A 280 -19.64 -4.25 -1.36
C GLY A 280 -20.54 -4.79 -2.47
N LYS A 281 -20.11 -4.75 -3.74
CA LYS A 281 -20.90 -5.29 -4.87
C LYS A 281 -20.58 -6.76 -5.10
N GLY A 282 -21.60 -7.57 -5.35
CA GLY A 282 -21.44 -9.01 -5.65
C GLY A 282 -20.90 -9.32 -7.04
N GLU A 283 -20.77 -8.32 -7.92
CA GLU A 283 -20.32 -8.49 -9.29
C GLU A 283 -18.81 -8.76 -9.40
N THR A 284 -18.43 -9.57 -10.39
CA THR A 284 -17.04 -9.80 -10.78
C THR A 284 -16.41 -8.51 -11.29
N GLN A 285 -15.29 -8.13 -10.70
CA GLN A 285 -14.52 -6.94 -11.06
C GLN A 285 -13.12 -7.40 -11.46
N SER A 286 -12.88 -7.51 -12.77
CA SER A 286 -11.63 -7.98 -13.34
C SER A 286 -11.02 -6.88 -14.19
N HIS A 287 -9.76 -6.53 -13.92
CA HIS A 287 -9.00 -5.55 -14.71
C HIS A 287 -7.73 -6.21 -15.26
N VAL A 288 -7.55 -6.24 -16.57
CA VAL A 288 -6.35 -6.78 -17.19
C VAL A 288 -5.77 -5.72 -18.10
N LEU A 289 -4.55 -5.28 -17.78
CA LEU A 289 -3.91 -4.12 -18.37
C LEU A 289 -2.51 -4.51 -18.79
N PHE A 290 -2.28 -4.69 -20.09
CA PHE A 290 -0.97 -4.97 -20.65
C PHE A 290 -0.73 -4.14 -21.92
N ASP A 291 0.54 -4.01 -22.30
CA ASP A 291 0.95 -3.42 -23.57
C ASP A 291 1.64 -4.49 -24.41
N ALA A 292 0.99 -4.91 -25.49
CA ALA A 292 1.49 -5.96 -26.36
C ALA A 292 2.83 -5.61 -27.03
N ALA A 293 3.15 -4.32 -27.18
CA ALA A 293 4.41 -3.87 -27.77
C ALA A 293 5.57 -3.82 -26.77
N ASN A 294 5.31 -3.97 -25.46
CA ASN A 294 6.32 -3.77 -24.43
C ASN A 294 6.43 -4.96 -23.47
N LEU A 295 7.63 -5.55 -23.40
CA LEU A 295 7.94 -6.61 -22.44
C LEU A 295 8.39 -6.02 -21.10
N VAL A 296 7.53 -6.10 -20.10
CA VAL A 296 7.83 -5.59 -18.76
C VAL A 296 8.90 -6.42 -18.03
N GLN A 297 9.44 -5.87 -16.94
CA GLN A 297 10.34 -6.61 -16.05
C GLN A 297 9.59 -7.44 -15.02
N SER A 298 8.37 -7.05 -14.68
CA SER A 298 7.52 -7.76 -13.72
C SER A 298 6.05 -7.46 -13.98
N ILE A 299 5.20 -8.43 -13.64
CA ILE A 299 3.75 -8.29 -13.68
C ILE A 299 3.25 -8.15 -12.25
N ASP A 300 2.39 -7.16 -12.00
CA ASP A 300 1.73 -6.97 -10.73
C ASP A 300 0.33 -7.58 -10.75
N PHE A 301 -0.01 -8.32 -9.71
CA PHE A 301 -1.32 -8.90 -9.52
C PHE A 301 -1.93 -8.36 -8.23
N VAL A 302 -3.22 -8.05 -8.29
CA VAL A 302 -4.00 -7.54 -7.15
C VAL A 302 -5.24 -8.40 -7.00
N ILE A 303 -5.55 -8.79 -5.76
CA ILE A 303 -6.81 -9.46 -5.40
C ILE A 303 -7.41 -8.69 -4.23
N VAL A 304 -8.64 -8.18 -4.40
CA VAL A 304 -9.30 -7.35 -3.39
C VAL A 304 -10.31 -8.18 -2.60
N ALA A 305 -10.29 -8.06 -1.28
CA ALA A 305 -11.24 -8.74 -0.42
C ALA A 305 -12.62 -8.07 -0.53
N GLY A 306 -13.67 -8.89 -0.67
CA GLY A 306 -15.07 -8.46 -0.54
C GLY A 306 -15.52 -8.39 0.92
N VAL A 307 -16.78 -7.99 1.13
CA VAL A 307 -17.41 -8.01 2.46
C VAL A 307 -17.53 -9.45 2.98
N GLU A 308 -17.74 -10.42 2.09
CA GLU A 308 -17.86 -11.84 2.41
C GLU A 308 -16.54 -12.50 2.84
N ASP A 309 -15.41 -11.90 2.46
CA ASP A 309 -14.07 -12.35 2.85
C ASP A 309 -13.71 -11.93 4.28
N HIS A 310 -14.49 -11.00 4.85
CA HIS A 310 -14.41 -10.62 6.25
C HIS A 310 -15.28 -11.56 7.09
N HIS A 311 -14.63 -12.49 7.78
CA HIS A 311 -15.25 -13.31 8.82
C HIS A 311 -14.90 -12.76 10.21
N ASP A 312 -15.65 -13.14 11.25
CA ASP A 312 -15.40 -12.75 12.66
C ASP A 312 -13.94 -12.96 13.11
N MET A 313 -13.25 -13.90 12.46
CA MET A 313 -11.86 -14.27 12.75
C MET A 313 -10.81 -13.49 11.96
N GLY A 314 -11.19 -12.62 11.01
CA GLY A 314 -10.30 -11.85 10.13
C GLY A 314 -10.12 -12.45 8.72
N TYR A 315 -9.10 -11.97 8.01
CA TYR A 315 -8.82 -12.28 6.60
C TYR A 315 -7.92 -13.50 6.37
N GLY A 316 -7.71 -14.35 7.38
CA GLY A 316 -6.87 -15.55 7.24
C GLY A 316 -7.34 -16.52 6.13
N ARG A 317 -8.66 -16.72 6.00
CA ARG A 317 -9.24 -17.56 4.93
C ARG A 317 -8.98 -16.98 3.54
N PHE A 318 -9.26 -15.69 3.39
CA PHE A 318 -9.00 -14.94 2.16
C PHE A 318 -7.53 -15.07 1.73
N MET A 319 -6.59 -14.84 2.65
CA MET A 319 -5.17 -14.98 2.32
C MET A 319 -4.75 -16.41 2.00
N ASN A 320 -5.33 -17.43 2.65
CA ASN A 320 -5.10 -18.82 2.26
C ASN A 320 -5.57 -19.11 0.82
N GLN A 321 -6.71 -18.53 0.39
CA GLN A 321 -7.19 -18.63 -0.99
C GLN A 321 -6.24 -17.90 -1.96
N VAL A 322 -5.81 -16.68 -1.62
CA VAL A 322 -4.83 -15.91 -2.39
C VAL A 322 -3.53 -16.69 -2.57
N GLU A 323 -2.95 -17.24 -1.49
CA GLU A 323 -1.73 -18.04 -1.59
C GLU A 323 -1.90 -19.28 -2.47
N SER A 324 -3.09 -19.89 -2.46
CA SER A 324 -3.41 -21.00 -3.35
C SER A 324 -3.46 -20.57 -4.81
N VAL A 325 -3.96 -19.37 -5.11
CA VAL A 325 -3.93 -18.79 -6.47
C VAL A 325 -2.50 -18.56 -6.91
N ILE A 326 -1.68 -17.93 -6.08
CA ILE A 326 -0.28 -17.62 -6.40
C ILE A 326 0.50 -18.90 -6.68
N LYS A 327 0.34 -19.94 -5.82
CA LYS A 327 0.96 -21.25 -6.02
C LYS A 327 0.51 -21.92 -7.32
N ALA A 328 -0.79 -21.88 -7.64
CA ALA A 328 -1.30 -22.44 -8.89
C ALA A 328 -0.73 -21.73 -10.12
N LEU A 329 -0.69 -20.40 -10.11
CA LEU A 329 -0.09 -19.60 -11.17
C LEU A 329 1.41 -19.89 -11.33
N CYS A 330 2.16 -19.88 -10.23
CA CYS A 330 3.59 -20.17 -10.23
C CYS A 330 3.89 -21.58 -10.76
N ASN A 331 3.07 -22.58 -10.39
CA ASN A 331 3.19 -23.94 -10.91
C ASN A 331 2.90 -23.99 -12.41
N SER A 332 1.86 -23.31 -12.89
CA SER A 332 1.52 -23.23 -14.32
C SER A 332 2.66 -22.62 -15.14
N LEU A 333 3.33 -21.62 -14.58
CA LEU A 333 4.44 -20.92 -15.22
C LEU A 333 5.81 -21.55 -14.92
N GLN A 334 5.85 -22.67 -14.19
CA GLN A 334 7.09 -23.36 -13.80
C GLN A 334 8.11 -22.46 -13.09
N VAL A 335 7.63 -21.54 -12.26
CA VAL A 335 8.44 -20.67 -11.39
C VAL A 335 9.22 -21.54 -10.41
N ASN A 336 10.55 -21.32 -10.33
CA ASN A 336 11.39 -22.04 -9.37
C ASN A 336 11.27 -21.42 -7.97
N PRO A 337 10.66 -22.12 -6.99
CA PRO A 337 10.40 -21.58 -5.66
C PRO A 337 11.66 -21.37 -4.81
N GLU A 338 12.78 -22.02 -5.14
CA GLU A 338 14.05 -21.87 -4.41
C GLU A 338 14.85 -20.66 -4.88
N ARG A 339 14.60 -20.18 -6.11
CA ARG A 339 15.41 -19.13 -6.75
C ARG A 339 14.67 -17.84 -7.04
N GLN A 340 13.34 -17.87 -7.13
CA GLN A 340 12.53 -16.70 -7.49
C GLN A 340 11.72 -16.21 -6.31
N ASP A 341 11.85 -14.93 -5.99
CA ASP A 341 11.05 -14.26 -4.95
C ASP A 341 9.66 -13.92 -5.49
N ILE A 342 8.63 -14.39 -4.80
CA ILE A 342 7.25 -13.97 -5.03
C ILE A 342 6.82 -13.13 -3.84
N ASN A 343 7.16 -11.84 -3.93
CA ASN A 343 6.88 -10.87 -2.91
C ASN A 343 5.36 -10.65 -2.81
N THR A 344 4.78 -11.19 -1.75
CA THR A 344 3.35 -11.13 -1.44
C THR A 344 3.13 -10.13 -0.32
N ARG A 345 2.15 -9.25 -0.52
CA ARG A 345 1.82 -8.17 0.40
C ARG A 345 0.35 -8.20 0.72
N PHE A 346 0.02 -8.37 1.99
CA PHE A 346 -1.33 -8.17 2.50
C PHE A 346 -1.48 -6.72 2.96
N TYR A 347 -2.38 -5.98 2.31
CA TYR A 347 -2.63 -4.57 2.55
C TYR A 347 -3.96 -4.37 3.27
N GLN A 348 -3.97 -3.43 4.21
CA GLN A 348 -5.18 -2.89 4.82
C GLN A 348 -5.08 -1.36 4.83
N HIS A 349 -6.12 -0.70 4.35
CA HIS A 349 -6.18 0.75 4.23
C HIS A 349 -7.39 1.27 4.97
N LEU A 350 -7.24 2.38 5.69
CA LEU A 350 -8.34 3.19 6.22
C LEU A 350 -8.27 4.58 5.61
N SER A 351 -9.43 5.20 5.40
CA SER A 351 -9.51 6.61 5.02
C SER A 351 -10.70 7.29 5.67
N TYR A 352 -10.49 8.50 6.18
CA TYR A 352 -11.52 9.34 6.77
C TYR A 352 -11.12 10.81 6.70
N SER A 353 -12.05 11.69 7.04
CA SER A 353 -11.78 13.12 7.25
C SER A 353 -11.74 13.39 8.75
N LEU A 354 -10.72 14.14 9.18
CA LEU A 354 -10.62 14.67 10.54
C LEU A 354 -11.41 15.98 10.66
#